data_AF-A0A7Y5V3W8-F1
#
_entry.id   AF-A0A7Y5V3W8-F1
#
_cell.length_a   1.000
_cell.length_b   1.000
_cell.length_c   1.000
_cell.angle_alpha   90.00
_cell.angle_beta   90.00
_cell.angle_gamma   90.00
#
_symmetry.space_group_name_H-M   'P 1'
#
loop_
_entity.id
_entity.type
_entity.pdbx_description
1 polymer ?
#
loop_
_entity_poly.entity_id
_entity_poly.type
_entity_poly.pdbx_seq_one_letter_code
_entity_poly.pdbx_strand_id
1 'polypeptide(L)'
;MRTLTAAATILMTLALPAAAMAQTAAFRFDGRPTFKEGKAYGYFIWREGDTWKLRWTTFGAEHQFTGRVVVEGGQIASFKRIDVDEERKVIRPGTPSTVVRGPRGRVRAVRPGRAPVVAERTEDRIEQEDEHTLMWLTRTDDDVDGIDFKVTDPTVVIRFNLLIDGEPKPAEVEVGKENFKPNENPVRARLKM
;
A
#
# COMPACT_ATOMS: atom_id res chain seq x y z
N MET A 1 64.48 0.89 -40.59
CA MET A 1 63.10 1.11 -41.06
C MET A 1 62.16 0.27 -40.22
N ARG A 2 60.99 0.83 -39.88
CA ARG A 2 59.85 0.29 -39.10
C ARG A 2 59.82 0.63 -37.60
N THR A 3 59.38 1.86 -37.36
CA THR A 3 58.71 2.32 -36.14
C THR A 3 57.37 1.59 -35.98
N LEU A 4 57.07 1.09 -34.78
CA LEU A 4 55.75 0.60 -34.40
C LEU A 4 55.16 1.56 -33.38
N THR A 5 54.19 2.36 -33.83
CA THR A 5 53.39 3.27 -33.01
C THR A 5 52.26 2.45 -32.38
N ALA A 6 52.31 2.23 -31.06
CA ALA A 6 51.21 1.63 -30.34
C ALA A 6 50.17 2.72 -30.01
N ALA A 7 48.99 2.64 -30.64
CA ALA A 7 47.85 3.47 -30.31
C ALA A 7 47.17 2.91 -29.06
N ALA A 8 47.22 3.64 -27.95
CA ALA A 8 46.46 3.31 -26.73
C ALA A 8 45.00 3.77 -26.90
N THR A 9 44.08 2.82 -26.97
CA THR A 9 42.64 3.09 -27.00
C THR A 9 42.15 3.34 -25.56
N ILE A 10 41.77 4.58 -25.25
CA ILE A 10 41.13 4.93 -23.98
C ILE A 10 39.67 4.45 -24.07
N LEU A 11 39.31 3.44 -23.28
CA LEU A 11 37.94 2.99 -23.11
C LEU A 11 37.23 3.92 -22.11
N MET A 12 36.49 4.90 -22.61
CA MET A 12 35.69 5.80 -21.79
C MET A 12 34.41 5.08 -21.38
N THR A 13 34.41 4.45 -20.21
CA THR A 13 33.19 3.88 -19.60
C THR A 13 32.26 5.03 -19.22
N LEU A 14 31.20 5.24 -20.01
CA LEU A 14 30.05 6.05 -19.62
C LEU A 14 29.36 5.32 -18.46
N ALA A 15 29.71 5.69 -17.23
CA ALA A 15 28.86 5.38 -16.09
C ALA A 15 27.57 6.20 -16.27
N LEU A 16 26.50 5.54 -16.70
CA LEU A 16 25.17 6.13 -16.65
C LEU A 16 24.93 6.55 -15.20
N PRO A 17 24.58 7.82 -14.90
CA PRO A 17 24.18 8.17 -13.56
C PRO A 17 22.98 7.29 -13.20
N ALA A 18 23.10 6.54 -12.12
CA ALA A 18 21.95 5.88 -11.51
C ALA A 18 20.88 6.95 -11.36
N ALA A 19 19.76 6.81 -12.07
CA ALA A 19 18.67 7.75 -12.00
C ALA A 19 18.39 8.02 -10.53
N ALA A 20 18.62 9.25 -10.08
CA ALA A 20 18.14 9.72 -8.80
C ALA A 20 16.62 9.68 -8.92
N MET A 21 16.04 8.51 -8.67
CA MET A 21 14.60 8.29 -8.58
C MET A 21 14.06 9.37 -7.67
N ALA A 22 13.02 10.07 -8.12
CA ALA A 22 12.45 11.18 -7.37
C ALA A 22 12.12 10.69 -5.94
N GLN A 23 12.45 11.52 -4.96
CA GLN A 23 12.07 11.25 -3.58
C GLN A 23 11.07 12.32 -3.19
N THR A 24 9.91 11.88 -2.71
CA THR A 24 8.88 12.78 -2.23
C THR A 24 9.22 13.20 -0.80
N ALA A 25 9.41 14.50 -0.58
CA ALA A 25 9.73 15.02 0.75
C ALA A 25 8.59 14.74 1.75
N ALA A 26 8.91 14.39 2.99
CA ALA A 26 7.91 13.98 3.99
C ALA A 26 6.76 14.98 4.20
N PHE A 27 7.01 16.28 4.08
CA PHE A 27 5.96 17.30 4.22
C PHE A 27 4.81 17.15 3.20
N ARG A 28 5.06 16.51 2.05
CA ARG A 28 4.04 16.24 1.04
C ARG A 28 3.03 15.18 1.50
N PHE A 29 3.38 14.38 2.50
CA PHE A 29 2.50 13.37 3.08
C PHE A 29 1.66 13.93 4.23
N ASP A 30 1.85 15.19 4.64
CA ASP A 30 1.16 15.71 5.82
C ASP A 30 -0.34 15.94 5.55
N GLY A 31 -1.16 15.43 6.47
CA GLY A 31 -2.63 15.56 6.44
C GLY A 31 -3.33 14.56 5.52
N ARG A 32 -4.59 14.24 5.86
CA ARG A 32 -5.38 13.23 5.14
C ARG A 32 -5.74 13.70 3.72
N PRO A 33 -5.56 12.86 2.67
CA PRO A 33 -6.04 13.16 1.33
C PRO A 33 -7.57 13.20 1.30
N THR A 34 -8.15 13.99 0.40
CA THR A 34 -9.60 14.01 0.23
C THR A 34 -10.04 12.84 -0.64
N PHE A 35 -10.69 11.83 -0.05
CA PHE A 35 -11.31 10.72 -0.78
C PHE A 35 -12.55 10.21 -0.04
N LYS A 36 -13.42 9.48 -0.75
CA LYS A 36 -14.62 8.85 -0.18
C LYS A 36 -14.48 7.34 -0.23
N GLU A 37 -14.60 6.70 0.92
CA GLU A 37 -14.57 5.24 1.08
C GLU A 37 -15.68 4.59 0.25
N GLY A 38 -15.36 3.52 -0.49
CA GLY A 38 -16.32 2.85 -1.39
C GLY A 38 -16.74 3.69 -2.60
N LYS A 39 -16.09 4.85 -2.83
CA LYS A 39 -16.34 5.79 -3.94
C LYS A 39 -15.06 6.30 -4.59
N ALA A 40 -13.91 5.88 -4.08
CA ALA A 40 -12.60 6.13 -4.63
C ALA A 40 -11.95 4.78 -4.98
N TYR A 41 -10.86 4.84 -5.74
CA TYR A 41 -10.09 3.66 -6.13
C TYR A 41 -8.61 3.99 -5.96
N GLY A 42 -7.87 3.08 -5.34
CA GLY A 42 -6.42 3.20 -5.20
C GLY A 42 -5.90 3.24 -3.77
N TYR A 43 -4.64 3.65 -3.64
CA TYR A 43 -3.94 3.81 -2.36
C TYR A 43 -3.89 5.28 -1.94
N PHE A 44 -4.03 5.51 -0.64
CA PHE A 44 -3.99 6.82 -0.02
C PHE A 44 -2.97 6.79 1.13
N ILE A 45 -1.96 7.66 1.07
CA ILE A 45 -0.84 7.68 2.03
C ILE A 45 -0.76 9.04 2.69
N TRP A 46 -0.72 9.08 4.02
CA TRP A 46 -0.47 10.33 4.72
C TRP A 46 0.15 10.12 6.09
N ARG A 47 0.50 11.25 6.71
CA ARG A 47 1.04 11.33 8.04
C ARG A 47 0.25 12.32 8.88
N GLU A 48 -0.04 11.91 10.11
CA GLU A 48 -0.59 12.75 11.18
C GLU A 48 0.37 12.66 12.38
N GLY A 49 1.18 13.72 12.58
CA GLY A 49 2.24 13.71 13.59
C GLY A 49 3.31 12.66 13.29
N ASP A 50 3.44 11.67 14.17
CA ASP A 50 4.38 10.54 14.05
C ASP A 50 3.76 9.28 13.41
N THR A 51 2.46 9.33 13.11
CA THR A 51 1.69 8.18 12.64
C THR A 51 1.54 8.24 11.13
N TRP A 52 2.04 7.22 10.45
CA TRP A 52 1.83 6.99 9.03
C TRP A 52 0.56 6.19 8.83
N LYS A 53 -0.22 6.58 7.84
CA LYS A 53 -1.52 6.02 7.52
C LYS A 53 -1.51 5.64 6.04
N LEU A 54 -1.77 4.37 5.78
CA LEU A 54 -1.95 3.80 4.47
C LEU A 54 -3.38 3.27 4.39
N ARG A 55 -4.13 3.68 3.37
CA ARG A 55 -5.45 3.13 3.08
C ARG A 55 -5.52 2.66 1.64
N TRP A 56 -6.39 1.70 1.41
CA TRP A 56 -6.82 1.34 0.08
C TRP A 56 -8.33 1.09 0.07
N THR A 57 -8.96 1.39 -1.06
CA THR A 57 -10.42 1.25 -1.23
C THR A 57 -10.74 1.01 -2.71
N THR A 58 -11.92 0.48 -2.98
CA THR A 58 -12.42 0.25 -4.34
C THR A 58 -13.76 0.93 -4.58
N PHE A 59 -14.13 1.00 -5.86
CA PHE A 59 -15.45 1.41 -6.31
C PHE A 59 -16.11 0.28 -7.09
N GLY A 60 -16.99 -0.48 -6.43
CA GLY A 60 -17.85 -1.52 -6.96
C GLY A 60 -17.17 -2.88 -7.15
N ALA A 61 -16.01 -2.89 -7.81
CA ALA A 61 -15.29 -4.12 -8.12
C ALA A 61 -14.39 -4.57 -6.96
N GLU A 62 -14.32 -5.89 -6.75
CA GLU A 62 -13.26 -6.47 -5.92
C GLU A 62 -11.93 -6.31 -6.64
N HIS A 63 -10.93 -5.82 -5.92
CA HIS A 63 -9.54 -5.76 -6.39
C HIS A 63 -8.61 -6.41 -5.38
N GLN A 64 -7.49 -6.90 -5.88
CA GLN A 64 -6.40 -7.39 -5.04
C GLN A 64 -5.42 -6.26 -4.76
N PHE A 65 -5.21 -5.93 -3.48
CA PHE A 65 -4.19 -5.00 -3.04
C PHE A 65 -3.01 -5.78 -2.49
N THR A 66 -1.83 -5.52 -3.03
CA THR A 66 -0.59 -6.15 -2.58
C THR A 66 0.47 -5.09 -2.41
N GLY A 67 1.29 -5.22 -1.38
CA GLY A 67 2.42 -4.33 -1.27
C GLY A 67 3.32 -4.59 -0.09
N ARG A 68 4.36 -3.76 -0.03
CA ARG A 68 5.33 -3.73 1.06
C ARG A 68 5.67 -2.29 1.45
N VAL A 69 5.74 -2.04 2.74
CA VAL A 69 6.42 -0.88 3.31
C VAL A 69 7.80 -1.32 3.77
N VAL A 70 8.84 -0.63 3.33
CA VAL A 70 10.24 -0.86 3.76
C VAL A 70 10.79 0.41 4.38
N VAL A 71 11.27 0.31 5.62
CA VAL A 71 11.86 1.41 6.39
C VAL A 71 13.38 1.37 6.28
N GLU A 72 14.01 2.50 5.95
CA GLU A 72 15.47 2.64 5.86
C GLU A 72 16.03 3.57 6.94
N GLY A 73 17.10 3.12 7.61
CA GLY A 73 17.79 3.86 8.67
C GLY A 73 17.17 3.70 10.08
N GLY A 74 15.91 3.27 10.15
CA GLY A 74 15.19 2.98 11.38
C GLY A 74 14.38 1.68 11.27
N GLN A 75 13.43 1.50 12.18
CA GLN A 75 12.60 0.30 12.31
C GLN A 75 11.12 0.68 12.42
N ILE A 76 10.24 -0.29 12.20
CA ILE A 76 8.81 -0.18 12.51
C ILE A 76 8.65 -0.26 14.03
N ALA A 77 8.20 0.84 14.62
CA ALA A 77 7.99 0.94 16.08
C ALA A 77 6.66 0.33 16.52
N SER A 78 5.63 0.44 15.67
CA SER A 78 4.31 -0.16 15.91
C SER A 78 3.52 -0.21 14.62
N PHE A 79 2.58 -1.14 14.54
CA PHE A 79 1.64 -1.29 13.44
C PHE A 79 0.26 -1.70 13.98
N LYS A 80 -0.80 -1.13 13.41
CA LYS A 80 -2.20 -1.46 13.65
C LYS A 80 -2.91 -1.66 12.31
N ARG A 81 -3.59 -2.81 12.15
CA ARG A 81 -4.51 -3.07 11.03
C ARG A 81 -5.76 -2.19 11.16
N ILE A 82 -6.24 -1.72 10.03
CA ILE A 82 -7.50 -0.99 9.89
C ILE A 82 -8.38 -1.82 8.98
N ASP A 83 -9.46 -2.35 9.53
CA ASP A 83 -10.42 -3.21 8.85
C ASP A 83 -11.82 -2.82 9.31
N VAL A 84 -12.69 -2.47 8.36
CA VAL A 84 -14.07 -2.05 8.65
C VAL A 84 -14.90 -3.17 9.30
N ASP A 85 -14.57 -4.45 9.05
CA ASP A 85 -15.32 -5.58 9.57
C ASP A 85 -14.97 -5.95 11.02
N GLU A 86 -13.75 -5.66 11.49
CA GLU A 86 -13.42 -5.81 12.92
C GLU A 86 -14.18 -4.82 13.81
N GLU A 87 -14.40 -3.58 13.33
CA GLU A 87 -15.16 -2.56 14.06
C GLU A 87 -16.68 -2.82 14.04
N ARG A 88 -17.22 -3.41 12.96
CA ARG A 88 -18.67 -3.72 12.83
C ARG A 88 -19.14 -4.96 13.59
N LYS A 89 -18.24 -5.88 13.99
CA LYS A 89 -18.59 -7.09 14.76
C LYS A 89 -19.14 -6.82 16.18
N VAL A 90 -19.14 -5.56 16.65
CA VAL A 90 -19.69 -5.17 17.96
C VAL A 90 -21.23 -4.98 17.95
N ILE A 91 -21.93 -5.29 16.85
CA ILE A 91 -23.40 -5.23 16.82
C ILE A 91 -24.01 -6.50 17.46
N ARG A 92 -24.91 -6.25 18.43
CA ARG A 92 -25.45 -7.13 19.47
C ARG A 92 -26.12 -8.45 18.98
N PRO A 93 -26.23 -9.48 19.87
CA PRO A 93 -26.88 -10.75 19.55
C PRO A 93 -28.38 -10.61 19.28
N GLY A 94 -28.93 -11.30 18.26
CA GLY A 94 -30.39 -11.50 18.14
C GLY A 94 -31.00 -11.80 16.76
N THR A 95 -30.28 -11.65 15.64
CA THR A 95 -30.91 -11.78 14.32
C THR A 95 -30.42 -13.01 13.56
N PRO A 96 -31.25 -14.04 13.34
CA PRO A 96 -30.88 -15.17 12.50
C PRO A 96 -30.88 -14.70 11.04
N SER A 97 -29.72 -14.73 10.40
CA SER A 97 -29.63 -14.49 8.97
C SER A 97 -29.55 -15.84 8.26
N THR A 98 -30.42 -16.03 7.27
CA THR A 98 -30.26 -17.04 6.23
C THR A 98 -29.08 -16.57 5.36
N VAL A 99 -27.85 -16.84 5.82
CA VAL A 99 -26.63 -16.21 5.29
C VAL A 99 -26.08 -16.99 4.09
N VAL A 100 -26.00 -16.35 2.93
CA VAL A 100 -24.90 -16.64 2.00
C VAL A 100 -23.72 -15.80 2.46
N ARG A 101 -22.66 -16.52 2.82
CA ARG A 101 -21.40 -15.97 3.32
C ARG A 101 -20.64 -15.49 2.10
N GLY A 102 -20.54 -14.16 1.92
CA GLY A 102 -19.68 -13.60 0.88
C GLY A 102 -18.20 -13.99 1.09
N PRO A 103 -17.31 -13.70 0.12
CA PRO A 103 -15.91 -14.12 0.15
C PRO A 103 -15.17 -13.81 1.47
N ARG A 104 -15.56 -12.73 2.17
CA ARG A 104 -15.00 -12.31 3.48
C ARG A 104 -15.92 -12.50 4.69
N GLY A 105 -17.00 -13.27 4.57
CA GLY A 105 -17.97 -13.43 5.69
C GLY A 105 -19.12 -12.43 5.73
N ARG A 106 -19.22 -11.54 4.72
CA ARG A 106 -20.33 -10.58 4.61
C ARG A 106 -21.68 -11.30 4.51
N VAL A 107 -22.61 -10.93 5.37
CA VAL A 107 -24.03 -11.28 5.22
C VAL A 107 -24.63 -10.34 4.17
N ARG A 108 -24.77 -10.81 2.94
CA ARG A 108 -25.68 -10.16 1.98
C ARG A 108 -27.04 -10.83 2.11
N ALA A 109 -28.11 -10.05 2.30
CA ALA A 109 -29.47 -10.58 2.28
C ALA A 109 -29.69 -11.33 0.95
N VAL A 110 -30.00 -12.62 1.03
CA VAL A 110 -30.13 -13.49 -0.15
C VAL A 110 -31.59 -13.51 -0.56
N ARG A 111 -31.86 -13.49 -1.87
CA ARG A 111 -33.18 -13.87 -2.39
C ARG A 111 -33.46 -15.34 -2.02
N PRO A 112 -34.67 -15.70 -1.56
CA PRO A 112 -34.99 -17.09 -1.23
C PRO A 112 -34.79 -18.01 -2.44
N GLY A 113 -34.13 -19.17 -2.26
CA GLY A 113 -34.17 -20.29 -3.23
C GLY A 113 -32.87 -20.72 -3.92
N ARG A 114 -31.68 -20.23 -3.53
CA ARG A 114 -30.39 -20.74 -4.06
C ARG A 114 -29.50 -21.26 -2.93
N ALA A 115 -28.99 -22.48 -3.09
CA ALA A 115 -28.11 -23.12 -2.10
C ALA A 115 -26.81 -22.31 -1.89
N PRO A 116 -26.27 -22.27 -0.66
CA PRO A 116 -25.01 -21.57 -0.38
C PRO A 116 -23.84 -22.27 -1.09
N VAL A 117 -23.04 -21.51 -1.83
CA VAL A 117 -21.79 -21.96 -2.46
C VAL A 117 -20.63 -21.55 -1.56
N VAL A 118 -19.84 -22.52 -1.10
CA VAL A 118 -18.59 -22.26 -0.37
C VAL A 118 -17.51 -21.99 -1.40
N ALA A 119 -17.09 -20.73 -1.55
CA ALA A 119 -15.92 -20.39 -2.36
C ALA A 119 -14.64 -20.65 -1.54
N GLU A 120 -13.62 -21.20 -2.18
CA GLU A 120 -12.30 -21.42 -1.59
C GLU A 120 -11.72 -20.10 -1.01
N ARG A 121 -11.08 -20.24 0.15
CA ARG A 121 -10.74 -19.18 1.08
C ARG A 121 -9.29 -18.75 0.86
N THR A 122 -9.06 -17.61 0.19
CA THR A 122 -7.78 -16.89 0.28
C THR A 122 -7.91 -15.87 1.41
N GLU A 123 -7.19 -16.06 2.51
CA GLU A 123 -7.24 -15.12 3.64
C GLU A 123 -6.43 -13.87 3.37
N ASP A 124 -6.95 -12.72 3.78
CA ASP A 124 -6.20 -11.46 3.78
C ASP A 124 -5.02 -11.58 4.75
N ARG A 125 -3.81 -11.36 4.24
CA ARG A 125 -2.58 -11.38 5.02
C ARG A 125 -2.08 -9.96 5.18
N ILE A 126 -1.93 -9.51 6.41
CA ILE A 126 -1.26 -8.24 6.74
C ILE A 126 -0.36 -8.52 7.93
N GLU A 127 0.94 -8.37 7.74
CA GLU A 127 1.92 -8.75 8.75
C GLU A 127 3.16 -7.87 8.70
N GLN A 128 3.89 -7.90 9.80
CA GLN A 128 5.26 -7.43 9.86
C GLN A 128 6.18 -8.62 9.57
N GLU A 129 6.87 -8.58 8.43
CA GLU A 129 7.79 -9.63 7.99
C GLU A 129 9.07 -9.62 8.83
N ASP A 130 9.56 -8.42 9.15
CA ASP A 130 10.73 -8.18 10.01
C ASP A 130 10.66 -6.77 10.66
N GLU A 131 11.72 -6.35 11.36
CA GLU A 131 11.79 -5.03 12.03
C GLU A 131 11.70 -3.83 11.07
N HIS A 132 11.84 -4.04 9.76
CA HIS A 132 11.89 -2.99 8.74
C HIS A 132 10.77 -3.10 7.69
N THR A 133 10.07 -4.23 7.64
CA THR A 133 9.17 -4.58 6.54
C THR A 133 7.75 -4.92 7.02
N LEU A 134 6.77 -4.18 6.51
CA LEU A 134 5.36 -4.58 6.53
C LEU A 134 4.98 -5.12 5.16
N MET A 135 4.14 -6.15 5.12
CA MET A 135 3.61 -6.69 3.87
C MET A 135 2.11 -6.95 3.98
N TRP A 136 1.42 -6.82 2.84
CA TRP A 136 0.02 -7.19 2.74
C TRP A 136 -0.33 -7.84 1.42
N LEU A 137 -1.36 -8.68 1.50
CA LEU A 137 -2.06 -9.33 0.41
C LEU A 137 -3.53 -9.37 0.82
N THR A 138 -4.33 -8.45 0.30
CA THR A 138 -5.76 -8.37 0.62
C THR A 138 -6.60 -8.32 -0.63
N ARG A 139 -7.85 -8.73 -0.50
CA ARG A 139 -8.91 -8.37 -1.46
C ARG A 139 -9.77 -7.30 -0.79
N THR A 140 -10.27 -6.32 -1.54
CA THR A 140 -11.13 -5.24 -0.99
C THR A 140 -12.30 -5.01 -1.95
N ASP A 141 -13.54 -4.85 -1.44
CA ASP A 141 -14.77 -4.65 -2.22
C ASP A 141 -15.68 -3.58 -1.59
N ASP A 142 -15.72 -2.37 -2.18
CA ASP A 142 -16.56 -1.24 -1.75
C ASP A 142 -16.29 -0.70 -0.33
N ASP A 143 -15.31 -1.24 0.38
CA ASP A 143 -14.87 -0.83 1.71
C ASP A 143 -13.50 -0.14 1.69
N VAL A 144 -13.04 0.26 2.87
CA VAL A 144 -11.70 0.78 3.09
C VAL A 144 -10.97 -0.16 4.03
N ASP A 145 -9.74 -0.47 3.68
CA ASP A 145 -8.81 -1.21 4.50
C ASP A 145 -7.55 -0.36 4.68
N GLY A 146 -6.70 -0.76 5.62
CA GLY A 146 -5.40 -0.15 5.72
C GLY A 146 -4.56 -0.53 6.92
N ILE A 147 -3.55 0.31 7.11
CA ILE A 147 -2.45 0.12 8.05
C ILE A 147 -2.14 1.49 8.64
N ASP A 148 -2.13 1.57 9.97
CA ASP A 148 -1.50 2.66 10.70
C ASP A 148 -0.19 2.14 11.28
N PHE A 149 0.91 2.88 11.12
CA PHE A 149 2.19 2.47 11.65
C PHE A 149 3.05 3.65 12.09
N LYS A 150 4.03 3.38 12.94
CA LYS A 150 5.05 4.34 13.37
C LYS A 150 6.43 3.79 13.07
N VAL A 151 7.39 4.69 12.88
CA VAL A 151 8.78 4.35 12.64
C VAL A 151 9.69 4.99 13.70
N THR A 152 10.83 4.38 13.98
CA THR A 152 11.82 4.92 14.93
C THR A 152 12.67 6.03 14.30
N ASP A 153 13.27 6.88 15.13
CA ASP A 153 14.39 7.74 14.74
C ASP A 153 15.69 6.91 14.89
N PRO A 154 16.61 6.86 13.89
CA PRO A 154 16.65 7.64 12.66
C PRO A 154 16.11 6.95 11.40
N THR A 155 14.83 7.07 11.11
CA THR A 155 14.30 6.74 9.77
C THR A 155 14.64 7.83 8.75
N VAL A 156 15.27 7.44 7.64
CA VAL A 156 15.66 8.32 6.54
C VAL A 156 14.65 8.27 5.40
N VAL A 157 14.22 7.07 5.02
CA VAL A 157 13.29 6.84 3.91
C VAL A 157 12.26 5.76 4.28
N ILE A 158 11.02 5.95 3.86
CA ILE A 158 10.00 4.91 3.82
C ILE A 158 9.64 4.65 2.36
N ARG A 159 9.75 3.39 1.92
CA ARG A 159 9.39 2.95 0.57
C ARG A 159 8.07 2.21 0.59
N PHE A 160 7.14 2.63 -0.27
CA PHE A 160 5.86 1.98 -0.49
C PHE A 160 5.87 1.32 -1.86
N ASN A 161 5.94 0.00 -1.90
CA ASN A 161 5.75 -0.79 -3.12
C ASN A 161 4.29 -1.17 -3.19
N LEU A 162 3.55 -0.55 -4.10
CA LEU A 162 2.09 -0.60 -4.14
C LEU A 162 1.62 -1.24 -5.44
N LEU A 163 0.90 -2.35 -5.34
CA LEU A 163 0.33 -3.08 -6.46
C LEU A 163 -1.19 -3.18 -6.31
N ILE A 164 -1.89 -3.07 -7.44
CA ILE A 164 -3.31 -3.35 -7.56
C ILE A 164 -3.47 -4.36 -8.70
N ASP A 165 -4.09 -5.50 -8.40
CA ASP A 165 -4.24 -6.64 -9.32
C ASP A 165 -2.89 -7.13 -9.88
N GLY A 166 -1.86 -7.14 -9.03
CA GLY A 166 -0.50 -7.57 -9.37
C GLY A 166 0.35 -6.53 -10.11
N GLU A 167 -0.23 -5.40 -10.52
CA GLU A 167 0.45 -4.39 -11.34
C GLU A 167 0.67 -3.06 -10.58
N PRO A 168 1.77 -2.34 -10.84
CA PRO A 168 1.97 -1.00 -10.32
C PRO A 168 1.00 -0.02 -11.00
N LYS A 169 0.18 0.69 -10.22
CA LYS A 169 -0.74 1.72 -10.72
C LYS A 169 -0.47 3.08 -10.06
N PRO A 170 0.64 3.76 -10.40
CA PRO A 170 1.07 4.99 -9.71
C PRO A 170 0.09 6.17 -9.86
N ALA A 171 -0.77 6.17 -10.89
CA ALA A 171 -1.84 7.16 -11.05
C ALA A 171 -2.96 7.02 -10.00
N GLU A 172 -3.08 5.81 -9.41
CA GLU A 172 -4.05 5.44 -8.37
C GLU A 172 -3.42 5.57 -6.96
N VAL A 173 -2.36 6.36 -6.82
CA VAL A 173 -1.72 6.65 -5.54
C VAL A 173 -1.80 8.14 -5.26
N GLU A 174 -2.40 8.50 -4.14
CA GLU A 174 -2.55 9.88 -3.69
C GLU A 174 -1.93 10.07 -2.30
N VAL A 175 -1.22 11.18 -2.11
CA VAL A 175 -0.50 11.45 -0.87
C VAL A 175 -0.79 12.84 -0.30
N GLY A 176 -0.91 12.88 1.03
CA GLY A 176 -1.13 14.11 1.79
C GLY A 176 -2.44 14.85 1.49
N LYS A 177 -2.67 15.93 2.24
CA LYS A 177 -3.89 16.76 2.11
C LYS A 177 -4.08 17.42 0.74
N GLU A 178 -2.98 17.53 -0.03
CA GLU A 178 -2.97 18.13 -1.36
C GLU A 178 -3.34 17.12 -2.47
N ASN A 179 -3.65 15.86 -2.11
CA ASN A 179 -3.90 14.76 -3.04
C ASN A 179 -2.77 14.65 -4.11
N PHE A 180 -1.52 14.88 -3.68
CA PHE A 180 -0.36 14.84 -4.58
C PHE A 180 -0.22 13.44 -5.17
N LYS A 181 0.09 13.34 -6.46
CA LYS A 181 0.33 12.07 -7.16
C LYS A 181 1.83 11.93 -7.45
N PRO A 182 2.57 11.10 -6.70
CA PRO A 182 4.01 10.91 -6.93
C PRO A 182 4.34 10.38 -8.34
N ASN A 183 3.37 9.70 -8.97
CA ASN A 183 3.48 9.10 -10.31
C ASN A 183 4.69 8.17 -10.47
N GLU A 184 5.01 7.43 -9.41
CA GLU A 184 6.13 6.48 -9.34
C GLU A 184 5.75 5.28 -8.46
N ASN A 185 6.43 4.14 -8.66
CA ASN A 185 6.38 3.00 -7.76
C ASN A 185 7.80 2.37 -7.70
N PRO A 186 8.42 2.22 -6.52
CA PRO A 186 7.93 2.57 -5.19
C PRO A 186 7.78 4.07 -4.98
N VAL A 187 6.75 4.47 -4.22
CA VAL A 187 6.66 5.82 -3.66
C VAL A 187 7.67 5.94 -2.52
N ARG A 188 8.50 6.98 -2.55
CA ARG A 188 9.57 7.16 -1.55
C ARG A 188 9.32 8.40 -0.71
N ALA A 189 9.03 8.22 0.57
CA ALA A 189 8.93 9.32 1.53
C ALA A 189 10.30 9.57 2.18
N ARG A 190 10.89 10.74 1.95
CA ARG A 190 12.16 11.14 2.59
C ARG A 190 11.89 11.94 3.86
N LEU A 191 12.26 11.40 5.03
CA LEU A 191 12.00 11.98 6.35
C LEU A 191 13.11 12.92 6.84
N LYS A 192 14.33 12.73 6.33
CA LYS A 192 15.52 13.51 6.73
C LYS A 192 16.12 14.24 5.53
N MET A 193 16.21 15.57 5.61
CA MET A 193 17.09 16.38 4.74
C MET A 193 18.43 16.56 5.41
#